data_AF-A0A2U3N9G9-F1
#
_entry.id   AF-A0A2U3N9G9-F1
#
_cell.length_a   1.000
_cell.length_b   1.000
_cell.length_c   1.000
_cell.angle_alpha   90.00
_cell.angle_beta   90.00
_cell.angle_gamma   90.00
#
_symmetry.space_group_name_H-M   'P 1'
#
loop_
_entity.id
_entity.type
_entity.pdbx_description
1 polymer ?
#
loop_
_entity_poly.entity_id
_entity_poly.type
_entity_poly.pdbx_seq_one_letter_code
_entity_poly.pdbx_strand_id
1 'polypeptide(L)'
;VSVVDSPTVDSPAVADRTTLHRLWKAVLVVIAVVVAAACYFVPVLLAVLGGLVLLLLCARLVYRDRDRYIPNLYSRDTAVYDDAYRSFIARSLSSMRKCKIPGHTLLWEASRLPKPSRQDSDELLLDLGVWLGWSTRLMADASGRQVYGFDTFEGLVEDWQVDDQMLIKSGSFSLSEPLAQRSMRDTGVTLRDGVPAALGRKVQFIKGSTYETLAPFLADRPGAPIRLFHMDLDTYESCLHALETCRDRFIEGSILVFDEYLVTNAEMRAFFEFQSRYALEWRYRAWGLEVMEMNLEMVVSRWKRVAYYLPWIAAYWLAGDGSYVWKFFGKRFWRFWLGAPIGDIVFMLGAAGQRKSVSLEITGLGKLDPSRPRDQDHG
;
A
#
# COMPACT_ATOMS: atom_id res chain seq x y z
N VAL A 1 4.17 29.12 45.49
CA VAL A 1 4.75 27.77 45.72
C VAL A 1 4.65 27.01 44.41
N SER A 2 5.82 26.64 43.90
CA SER A 2 6.12 25.92 42.65
C SER A 2 5.03 24.96 42.15
N VAL A 3 4.48 25.26 40.97
CA VAL A 3 3.79 24.29 40.12
C VAL A 3 4.85 23.39 39.53
N VAL A 4 4.84 22.11 39.91
CA VAL A 4 5.73 21.09 39.37
C VAL A 4 5.21 20.68 38.00
N ASP A 5 5.91 21.11 36.96
CA ASP A 5 5.75 20.63 35.59
C ASP A 5 5.94 19.11 35.57
N SER A 6 4.88 18.39 35.23
CA SER A 6 4.98 16.99 34.82
C SER A 6 5.47 16.96 33.37
N PRO A 7 6.47 16.12 33.03
CA PRO A 7 7.03 16.10 31.70
C PRO A 7 5.96 15.64 30.72
N THR A 8 5.70 16.50 29.73
CA THR A 8 5.02 16.14 28.49
C THR A 8 5.63 14.85 27.97
N VAL A 9 4.83 13.80 27.94
CA VAL A 9 5.13 12.60 27.16
C VAL A 9 5.25 13.09 25.72
N ASP A 10 6.49 13.23 25.25
CA ASP A 10 6.81 13.31 23.84
C ASP A 10 6.06 12.17 23.18
N SER A 11 4.98 12.50 22.48
CA SER A 11 4.42 11.59 21.48
C SER A 11 5.59 11.31 20.56
N PRO A 12 6.08 10.05 20.46
CA PRO A 12 7.22 9.78 19.61
C PRO A 12 6.78 10.21 18.23
N ALA A 13 7.39 11.30 17.72
CA ALA A 13 7.22 11.77 16.37
C ALA A 13 7.20 10.52 15.51
N VAL A 14 6.04 10.23 14.88
CA VAL A 14 5.74 9.01 14.12
C VAL A 14 7.06 8.55 13.52
N ALA A 15 7.68 7.55 14.16
CA ALA A 15 9.11 7.31 13.98
C ALA A 15 9.37 7.30 12.48
N ASP A 16 10.36 8.03 12.01
CA ASP A 16 10.67 8.08 10.58
C ASP A 16 11.22 6.71 10.19
N ARG A 17 10.26 5.83 9.89
CA ARG A 17 10.32 4.40 9.64
C ARG A 17 10.80 4.11 8.22
N THR A 18 11.78 4.90 7.81
CA THR A 18 12.34 4.94 6.46
C THR A 18 13.83 4.54 6.50
N THR A 19 14.28 3.87 7.56
CA THR A 19 15.70 3.51 7.73
C THR A 19 16.19 2.63 6.58
N LEU A 20 15.39 1.65 6.16
CA LEU A 20 15.66 0.81 4.99
C LEU A 20 15.83 1.64 3.72
N HIS A 21 14.92 2.60 3.52
CA HIS A 21 14.90 3.51 2.38
C HIS A 21 16.11 4.46 2.33
N ARG A 22 16.54 4.96 3.49
CA ARG A 22 17.74 5.81 3.61
C ARG A 22 19.00 5.02 3.29
N LEU A 23 19.09 3.79 3.80
CA LEU A 23 20.19 2.88 3.47
C LEU A 23 20.25 2.60 1.96
N TRP A 24 19.10 2.37 1.33
CA TRP A 24 18.99 2.18 -0.12
C TRP A 24 19.53 3.36 -0.92
N LYS A 25 19.10 4.58 -0.58
CA LYS A 25 19.58 5.80 -1.26
C LYS A 25 21.09 5.96 -1.12
N ALA A 26 21.65 5.64 0.05
CA ALA A 26 23.10 5.68 0.27
C ALA A 26 23.84 4.69 -0.65
N VAL A 27 23.33 3.46 -0.78
CA VAL A 27 23.91 2.45 -1.70
C VAL A 27 23.89 2.94 -3.15
N LEU A 28 22.78 3.51 -3.63
CA LEU A 28 22.70 4.05 -5.00
C LEU A 28 23.70 5.19 -5.25
N VAL A 29 23.88 6.08 -4.27
CA VAL A 29 24.88 7.16 -4.37
C VAL A 29 26.30 6.59 -4.46
N VAL A 30 26.62 5.58 -3.64
CA VAL A 30 27.92 4.91 -3.70
C VAL A 30 28.16 4.28 -5.07
N ILE A 31 27.17 3.56 -5.63
CA ILE A 31 27.26 2.98 -6.97
C ILE A 31 27.52 4.07 -8.02
N ALA A 32 26.76 5.18 -7.97
CA ALA A 32 26.92 6.29 -8.91
C ALA A 32 28.33 6.92 -8.84
N VAL A 33 28.87 7.10 -7.63
CA VAL A 33 30.23 7.62 -7.42
C VAL A 33 31.28 6.66 -7.96
N VAL A 34 31.13 5.35 -7.73
CA VAL A 34 32.05 4.31 -8.26
C VAL A 34 32.03 4.31 -9.78
N VAL A 35 30.85 4.36 -10.41
CA VAL A 35 30.72 4.42 -11.87
C VAL A 35 31.33 5.70 -12.43
N ALA A 36 31.11 6.84 -11.79
CA ALA A 36 31.70 8.11 -12.20
C ALA A 36 33.24 8.08 -12.12
N ALA A 37 33.78 7.53 -11.03
CA ALA A 37 35.22 7.32 -10.88
C ALA A 37 35.77 6.38 -11.96
N ALA A 38 35.09 5.26 -12.24
CA ALA A 38 35.48 4.34 -13.31
C ALA A 38 35.48 5.02 -14.69
N CYS A 39 34.49 5.88 -14.99
CA CYS A 39 34.43 6.65 -16.22
C CYS A 39 35.57 7.68 -16.32
N TYR A 40 35.99 8.26 -15.20
CA TYR A 40 37.13 9.18 -15.15
C TYR A 40 38.44 8.47 -15.48
N PHE A 41 38.69 7.30 -14.87
CA PHE A 41 39.92 6.54 -15.12
C PHE A 41 39.91 5.78 -16.46
N VAL A 42 38.72 5.45 -16.99
CA VAL A 42 38.55 4.73 -18.25
C VAL A 42 37.57 5.51 -19.16
N PRO A 43 38.03 6.56 -19.88
CA PRO A 43 37.14 7.43 -20.67
C PRO A 43 36.36 6.69 -21.77
N VAL A 44 36.89 5.58 -22.27
CA VAL A 44 36.17 4.70 -23.23
C VAL A 44 34.87 4.17 -22.63
N LEU A 45 34.84 3.91 -21.32
CA LEU A 45 33.64 3.48 -20.61
C LEU A 45 32.53 4.53 -20.71
N LEU A 46 32.87 5.82 -20.60
CA LEU A 46 31.92 6.91 -20.75
C LEU A 46 31.33 6.96 -22.16
N ALA A 47 32.16 6.79 -23.19
CA ALA A 47 31.72 6.76 -24.57
C ALA A 47 30.77 5.57 -24.85
N VAL A 48 31.09 4.39 -24.32
CA VAL A 48 30.24 3.20 -24.43
C VAL A 48 28.89 3.41 -23.74
N LEU A 49 28.89 3.92 -22.50
CA LEU A 49 27.67 4.23 -21.75
C LEU A 49 26.82 5.29 -22.46
N GLY A 50 27.45 6.35 -22.97
CA GLY A 50 26.77 7.38 -23.74
C GLY A 50 26.15 6.84 -25.04
N GLY A 51 26.87 5.97 -25.75
CA GLY A 51 26.36 5.28 -26.93
C GLY A 51 25.15 4.39 -26.63
N LEU A 52 25.18 3.66 -25.51
CA LEU A 52 24.04 2.86 -25.04
C LEU A 52 22.83 3.73 -24.72
N VAL A 53 23.02 4.85 -24.00
CA VAL A 53 21.93 5.80 -23.71
C VAL A 53 21.34 6.38 -24.99
N LEU A 54 22.18 6.78 -25.96
CA LEU A 54 21.71 7.30 -27.25
C LEU A 54 20.92 6.23 -28.02
N LEU A 55 21.41 4.99 -28.05
CA LEU A 55 20.72 3.88 -28.68
C LEU A 55 19.36 3.62 -28.04
N LEU A 56 19.25 3.70 -26.71
CA LEU A 56 17.97 3.58 -26.00
C LEU A 56 17.01 4.71 -26.34
N LEU A 57 17.50 5.95 -26.42
CA LEU A 57 16.70 7.09 -26.84
C LEU A 57 16.18 6.93 -28.28
N CYS A 58 17.04 6.51 -29.22
CA CYS A 58 16.65 6.23 -30.59
C CYS A 58 15.63 5.08 -30.68
N ALA A 59 15.87 3.97 -29.97
CA ALA A 59 14.96 2.84 -29.92
C ALA A 59 13.57 3.27 -29.41
N ARG A 60 13.54 4.12 -28.38
CA ARG A 60 12.30 4.70 -27.84
C ARG A 60 11.58 5.63 -28.82
N LEU A 61 12.29 6.37 -29.66
CA LEU A 61 11.67 7.21 -30.70
C LEU A 61 10.93 6.36 -31.74
N VAL A 62 11.47 5.19 -32.09
CA VAL A 62 10.88 4.28 -33.08
C VAL A 62 9.85 3.32 -32.45
N TYR A 63 9.88 3.13 -31.12
CA TYR A 63 8.97 2.24 -30.42
C TYR A 63 7.52 2.78 -30.45
N ARG A 64 6.62 1.99 -31.06
CA ARG A 64 5.23 2.39 -31.34
C ARG A 64 4.25 2.12 -30.19
N ASP A 65 4.52 1.13 -29.36
CA ASP A 65 3.59 0.65 -28.33
C ASP A 65 3.76 1.42 -27.00
N ARG A 66 3.52 2.73 -27.04
CA ARG A 66 3.67 3.61 -25.87
C ARG A 66 2.52 3.48 -24.88
N ASP A 67 2.82 3.80 -23.62
CA ASP A 67 1.85 4.03 -22.55
C ASP A 67 0.96 2.82 -22.19
N ARG A 68 1.46 1.61 -22.42
CA ARG A 68 0.75 0.35 -22.12
C ARG A 68 1.10 -0.28 -20.77
N TYR A 69 2.13 0.21 -20.10
CA TYR A 69 2.71 -0.46 -18.93
C TYR A 69 2.73 0.43 -17.70
N ILE A 70 2.57 -0.19 -16.54
CA ILE A 70 2.57 0.48 -15.24
C ILE A 70 3.92 0.24 -14.59
N PRO A 71 4.50 1.24 -13.92
CA PRO A 71 5.78 1.11 -13.24
C PRO A 71 5.91 -0.09 -12.31
N ASN A 72 4.88 -0.35 -11.48
CA ASN A 72 4.96 -1.38 -10.46
C ASN A 72 5.27 -2.76 -11.06
N LEU A 73 6.36 -3.37 -10.62
CA LEU A 73 6.80 -4.70 -11.01
C LEU A 73 6.95 -4.96 -12.53
N TYR A 74 7.05 -3.95 -13.41
CA TYR A 74 6.97 -4.17 -14.87
C TYR A 74 5.64 -4.81 -15.28
N SER A 75 4.56 -4.16 -14.87
CA SER A 75 3.21 -4.71 -14.85
C SER A 75 2.74 -5.30 -16.16
N ARG A 76 1.63 -6.02 -16.03
CA ARG A 76 0.75 -6.48 -17.11
C ARG A 76 0.48 -5.38 -18.13
N ASP A 77 0.42 -5.78 -19.40
CA ASP A 77 0.04 -4.91 -20.51
C ASP A 77 -1.41 -4.47 -20.30
N THR A 78 -1.63 -3.17 -20.11
CA THR A 78 -2.97 -2.63 -19.82
C THR A 78 -3.95 -2.82 -20.98
N ALA A 79 -3.49 -3.15 -22.19
CA ALA A 79 -4.36 -3.45 -23.33
C ALA A 79 -5.27 -4.68 -23.10
N VAL A 80 -5.01 -5.48 -22.06
CA VAL A 80 -5.91 -6.56 -21.60
C VAL A 80 -7.22 -6.05 -20.98
N TYR A 81 -7.26 -4.78 -20.58
CA TYR A 81 -8.40 -4.14 -19.96
C TYR A 81 -9.19 -3.31 -20.97
N ASP A 82 -10.45 -3.02 -20.66
CA ASP A 82 -11.26 -2.10 -21.45
C ASP A 82 -10.73 -0.66 -21.41
N ASP A 83 -11.16 0.16 -22.36
CA ASP A 83 -10.66 1.53 -22.52
C ASP A 83 -11.00 2.45 -21.34
N ALA A 84 -12.10 2.20 -20.63
CA ALA A 84 -12.47 3.00 -19.47
C ALA A 84 -11.50 2.77 -18.32
N TYR A 85 -11.20 1.50 -18.01
CA TYR A 85 -10.25 1.16 -16.96
C TYR A 85 -8.81 1.52 -17.33
N ARG A 86 -8.40 1.33 -18.60
CA ARG A 86 -7.09 1.81 -19.09
C ARG A 86 -6.90 3.31 -18.90
N SER A 87 -7.94 4.08 -19.23
CA SER A 87 -7.93 5.52 -19.05
C SER A 87 -7.88 5.91 -17.57
N PHE A 88 -8.55 5.14 -16.71
CA PHE A 88 -8.47 5.30 -15.26
C PHE A 88 -7.03 5.10 -14.77
N ILE A 89 -6.40 3.95 -15.07
CA ILE A 89 -5.01 3.64 -14.70
C ILE A 89 -4.06 4.80 -15.09
N ALA A 90 -4.13 5.26 -16.34
CA ALA A 90 -3.25 6.33 -16.82
C ALA A 90 -3.42 7.64 -16.04
N ARG A 91 -4.66 8.04 -15.74
CA ARG A 91 -4.96 9.23 -14.92
C ARG A 91 -4.52 9.04 -13.47
N SER A 92 -4.72 7.86 -12.92
CA SER A 92 -4.32 7.51 -11.56
C SER A 92 -2.82 7.68 -11.36
N LEU A 93 -2.00 7.10 -12.25
CA LEU A 93 -0.54 7.22 -12.19
C LEU A 93 -0.06 8.67 -12.30
N SER A 94 -0.69 9.47 -13.17
CA SER A 94 -0.39 10.89 -13.29
C SER A 94 -0.71 11.67 -12.00
N SER A 95 -1.85 11.35 -11.37
CA SER A 95 -2.35 12.07 -10.19
C SER A 95 -1.58 11.70 -8.91
N MET A 96 -1.34 10.41 -8.69
CA MET A 96 -0.64 9.89 -7.51
C MET A 96 0.80 10.40 -7.41
N ARG A 97 1.48 10.63 -8.53
CA ARG A 97 2.84 11.22 -8.57
C ARG A 97 2.93 12.56 -7.86
N LYS A 98 1.85 13.35 -7.84
CA LYS A 98 1.79 14.65 -7.16
C LYS A 98 1.57 14.50 -5.64
N CYS A 99 1.18 13.31 -5.19
CA CYS A 99 0.82 12.99 -3.81
C CYS A 99 1.90 12.17 -3.09
N LYS A 100 3.12 12.09 -3.63
CA LYS A 100 4.20 11.28 -3.05
C LYS A 100 4.58 11.78 -1.66
N ILE A 101 4.52 10.89 -0.66
CA ILE A 101 4.95 11.15 0.72
C ILE A 101 6.22 10.35 1.07
N PRO A 102 7.03 10.77 2.05
CA PRO A 102 8.25 10.04 2.41
C PRO A 102 7.99 8.71 3.12
N GLY A 103 6.96 8.63 3.97
CA GLY A 103 6.68 7.48 4.84
C GLY A 103 5.53 6.60 4.38
N HIS A 104 4.95 5.85 5.32
CA HIS A 104 3.83 4.95 5.09
C HIS A 104 2.49 5.69 5.01
N THR A 105 1.68 5.33 4.03
CA THR A 105 0.40 5.98 3.74
C THR A 105 -0.59 5.83 4.89
N LEU A 106 -0.72 4.62 5.46
CA LEU A 106 -1.64 4.35 6.57
C LEU A 106 -1.37 5.24 7.78
N LEU A 107 -0.12 5.30 8.26
CA LEU A 107 0.24 6.11 9.42
C LEU A 107 0.19 7.61 9.12
N TRP A 108 0.48 8.00 7.88
CA TRP A 108 0.35 9.38 7.44
C TRP A 108 -1.09 9.89 7.59
N GLU A 109 -2.07 9.11 7.13
CA GLU A 109 -3.49 9.48 7.25
C GLU A 109 -4.01 9.32 8.68
N ALA A 110 -3.68 8.22 9.36
CA ALA A 110 -4.12 7.97 10.73
C ALA A 110 -3.72 9.09 11.70
N SER A 111 -2.50 9.64 11.55
CA SER A 111 -2.00 10.77 12.36
C SER A 111 -2.58 12.14 12.01
N ARG A 112 -3.33 12.24 10.90
CA ARG A 112 -3.92 13.49 10.38
C ARG A 112 -5.44 13.46 10.35
N LEU A 113 -6.05 12.43 10.94
CA LEU A 113 -7.50 12.39 11.06
C LEU A 113 -7.98 13.61 11.86
N PRO A 114 -9.07 14.26 11.42
CA PRO A 114 -9.72 15.29 12.23
C PRO A 114 -10.07 14.76 13.61
N LYS A 115 -10.03 15.64 14.62
CA LYS A 115 -10.58 15.29 15.93
C LYS A 115 -12.03 14.85 15.73
N PRO A 116 -12.50 13.78 16.41
CA PRO A 116 -13.90 13.41 16.36
C PRO A 116 -14.74 14.62 16.70
N SER A 117 -15.79 14.89 15.91
CA SER A 117 -16.74 15.92 16.28
C SER A 117 -17.32 15.54 17.65
N ARG A 118 -17.64 16.50 18.53
CA ARG A 118 -18.20 16.20 19.87
C ARG A 118 -19.54 15.46 19.83
N GLN A 119 -20.12 15.24 18.63
CA GLN A 119 -21.31 14.45 18.35
C GLN A 119 -21.01 13.04 17.79
N ASP A 120 -19.76 12.74 17.38
CA ASP A 120 -19.36 11.50 16.71
C ASP A 120 -18.26 10.74 17.48
N SER A 121 -18.56 10.23 18.69
CA SER A 121 -17.61 9.36 19.40
C SER A 121 -17.40 8.00 18.72
N ASP A 122 -18.24 7.67 17.73
CA ASP A 122 -18.41 6.32 17.22
C ASP A 122 -17.88 6.13 15.78
N GLU A 123 -17.18 7.12 15.19
CA GLU A 123 -16.62 6.91 13.84
C GLU A 123 -15.57 5.77 13.86
N LEU A 124 -15.68 4.90 12.87
CA LEU A 124 -14.95 3.65 12.75
C LEU A 124 -13.63 3.86 12.01
N LEU A 125 -12.57 3.25 12.56
CA LEU A 125 -11.30 3.03 11.88
C LEU A 125 -11.17 1.51 11.65
N LEU A 126 -11.25 1.10 10.40
CA LEU A 126 -11.22 -0.31 10.00
C LEU A 126 -9.88 -0.64 9.36
N ASP A 127 -9.32 -1.78 9.73
CA ASP A 127 -8.10 -2.37 9.18
C ASP A 127 -8.41 -3.78 8.68
N LEU A 128 -8.42 -3.98 7.35
CA LEU A 128 -8.89 -5.21 6.73
C LEU A 128 -7.70 -5.98 6.12
N GLY A 129 -7.41 -7.15 6.67
CA GLY A 129 -6.15 -7.86 6.43
C GLY A 129 -5.06 -7.26 7.31
N VAL A 130 -4.69 -7.97 8.39
CA VAL A 130 -3.82 -7.41 9.43
C VAL A 130 -2.64 -8.30 9.76
N TRP A 131 -2.71 -9.60 9.43
CA TRP A 131 -1.70 -10.60 9.72
C TRP A 131 -1.32 -10.64 11.22
N LEU A 132 -0.14 -10.14 11.60
CA LEU A 132 0.29 -10.02 13.01
C LEU A 132 -0.45 -8.90 13.77
N GLY A 133 -1.14 -8.01 13.06
CA GLY A 133 -1.90 -6.86 13.55
C GLY A 133 -1.09 -5.59 13.80
N TRP A 134 0.17 -5.50 13.32
CA TRP A 134 1.00 -4.34 13.61
C TRP A 134 0.46 -3.09 12.92
N SER A 135 -0.08 -3.22 11.71
CA SER A 135 -0.89 -2.20 11.03
C SER A 135 -1.92 -1.59 11.99
N THR A 136 -2.75 -2.43 12.60
CA THR A 136 -3.87 -2.07 13.48
C THR A 136 -3.39 -1.34 14.72
N ARG A 137 -2.35 -1.87 15.36
CA ARG A 137 -1.75 -1.28 16.57
C ARG A 137 -1.12 0.06 16.29
N LEU A 138 -0.39 0.18 15.19
CA LEU A 138 0.28 1.41 14.81
C LEU A 138 -0.71 2.48 14.35
N MET A 139 -1.80 2.07 13.70
CA MET A 139 -2.91 2.96 13.38
C MET A 139 -3.59 3.49 14.66
N ALA A 140 -3.78 2.65 15.67
CA ALA A 140 -4.31 3.08 16.97
C ALA A 140 -3.36 4.05 17.70
N ASP A 141 -2.05 3.79 17.68
CA ASP A 141 -1.03 4.68 18.24
C ASP A 141 -1.03 6.05 17.52
N ALA A 142 -1.08 6.04 16.18
CA ALA A 142 -1.02 7.25 15.36
C ALA A 142 -2.28 8.12 15.46
N SER A 143 -3.45 7.49 15.54
CA SER A 143 -4.75 8.20 15.61
C SER A 143 -5.20 8.52 17.03
N GLY A 144 -4.70 7.78 18.03
CA GLY A 144 -5.20 7.82 19.41
C GLY A 144 -6.62 7.26 19.61
N ARG A 145 -7.17 6.60 18.58
CA ARG A 145 -8.57 6.13 18.51
C ARG A 145 -8.67 4.61 18.54
N GLN A 146 -9.89 4.12 18.80
CA GLN A 146 -10.19 2.69 18.68
C GLN A 146 -10.08 2.25 17.23
N VAL A 147 -9.39 1.15 16.99
CA VAL A 147 -9.24 0.52 15.68
C VAL A 147 -9.78 -0.91 15.71
N TYR A 148 -10.43 -1.32 14.63
CA TYR A 148 -10.98 -2.66 14.45
C TYR A 148 -10.23 -3.38 13.32
N GLY A 149 -9.47 -4.42 13.67
CA GLY A 149 -8.69 -5.22 12.74
C GLY A 149 -9.40 -6.52 12.37
N PHE A 150 -9.63 -6.78 11.08
CA PHE A 150 -10.35 -7.95 10.57
C PHE A 150 -9.38 -8.87 9.84
N ASP A 151 -9.36 -10.15 10.22
CA ASP A 151 -8.51 -11.14 9.58
C ASP A 151 -9.00 -12.56 9.90
N THR A 152 -8.75 -13.49 8.99
CA THR A 152 -8.98 -14.92 9.26
C THR A 152 -8.01 -15.45 10.32
N PHE A 153 -6.81 -14.87 10.37
CA PHE A 153 -5.59 -15.35 11.04
C PHE A 153 -5.13 -16.73 10.55
N GLU A 154 -5.77 -17.22 9.50
CA GLU A 154 -5.58 -18.53 8.87
C GLU A 154 -5.03 -18.39 7.45
N GLY A 155 -4.80 -17.15 7.00
CA GLY A 155 -4.22 -16.81 5.71
C GLY A 155 -5.27 -16.38 4.69
N LEU A 156 -4.84 -16.23 3.44
CA LEU A 156 -5.71 -15.83 2.32
C LEU A 156 -6.90 -16.76 2.15
N VAL A 157 -8.07 -16.19 1.93
CA VAL A 157 -9.32 -16.95 1.65
C VAL A 157 -9.28 -17.57 0.26
N GLU A 158 -8.68 -16.85 -0.70
CA GLU A 158 -8.65 -17.20 -2.11
C GLU A 158 -7.24 -17.05 -2.70
N ASP A 159 -7.02 -17.67 -3.86
CA ASP A 159 -5.74 -17.58 -4.56
C ASP A 159 -5.50 -16.15 -5.05
N TRP A 160 -4.39 -15.55 -4.63
CA TRP A 160 -4.02 -14.20 -5.04
C TRP A 160 -3.11 -14.22 -6.27
N GLN A 161 -3.68 -13.84 -7.41
CA GLN A 161 -2.96 -13.67 -8.66
C GLN A 161 -2.45 -12.23 -8.75
N VAL A 162 -1.15 -12.02 -8.50
CA VAL A 162 -0.49 -10.70 -8.61
C VAL A 162 -0.22 -10.42 -10.09
N ASP A 163 -1.14 -9.72 -10.74
CA ASP A 163 -1.16 -9.49 -12.19
C ASP A 163 -0.82 -10.79 -12.96
N ASP A 164 0.25 -10.81 -13.76
CA ASP A 164 0.71 -11.99 -14.50
C ASP A 164 2.08 -12.47 -14.01
N GLN A 165 2.38 -12.30 -12.71
CA GLN A 165 3.73 -12.50 -12.18
C GLN A 165 3.83 -13.64 -11.20
N MET A 166 2.94 -13.65 -10.22
CA MET A 166 3.00 -14.56 -9.10
C MET A 166 1.59 -14.99 -8.73
N LEU A 167 1.46 -16.25 -8.36
CA LEU A 167 0.26 -16.81 -7.77
C LEU A 167 0.60 -17.20 -6.33
N ILE A 168 -0.02 -16.52 -5.37
CA ILE A 168 0.07 -16.83 -3.95
C ILE A 168 -1.17 -17.64 -3.59
N LYS A 169 -0.96 -18.80 -2.98
CA LYS A 169 -2.04 -19.76 -2.73
C LYS A 169 -2.88 -19.38 -1.51
N SER A 170 -4.16 -19.74 -1.53
CA SER A 170 -5.00 -19.68 -0.34
C SER A 170 -4.34 -20.36 0.87
N GLY A 171 -4.59 -19.81 2.06
CA GLY A 171 -3.92 -20.19 3.31
C GLY A 171 -2.51 -19.61 3.49
N SER A 172 -1.91 -18.99 2.47
CA SER A 172 -0.66 -18.24 2.64
C SER A 172 -0.86 -17.10 3.63
N PHE A 173 0.21 -16.74 4.36
CA PHE A 173 0.19 -15.74 5.44
C PHE A 173 -0.59 -16.17 6.69
N SER A 174 -0.86 -17.47 6.85
CA SER A 174 -1.44 -18.01 8.10
C SER A 174 -0.53 -17.72 9.30
N LEU A 175 -1.13 -17.42 10.46
CA LEU A 175 -0.35 -17.30 11.70
C LEU A 175 0.34 -18.61 12.07
N SER A 176 -0.12 -19.76 11.57
CA SER A 176 0.53 -21.05 11.80
C SER A 176 1.85 -21.24 11.04
N GLU A 177 2.13 -20.40 10.04
CA GLU A 177 3.34 -20.54 9.23
C GLU A 177 4.63 -20.27 10.02
N PRO A 178 5.75 -20.94 9.67
CA PRO A 178 7.04 -20.75 10.34
C PRO A 178 7.52 -19.29 10.33
N LEU A 179 7.25 -18.55 9.26
CA LEU A 179 7.61 -17.13 9.15
C LEU A 179 6.79 -16.27 10.11
N ALA A 180 5.47 -16.50 10.20
CA ALA A 180 4.60 -15.80 11.13
C ALA A 180 4.99 -16.10 12.58
N GLN A 181 5.18 -17.37 12.94
CA GLN A 181 5.60 -17.79 14.28
C GLN A 181 6.96 -17.19 14.68
N ARG A 182 7.91 -17.09 13.75
CA ARG A 182 9.19 -16.42 14.00
C ARG A 182 8.99 -14.92 14.21
N SER A 183 8.24 -14.27 13.33
CA SER A 183 8.00 -12.82 13.38
C SER A 183 7.24 -12.42 14.63
N MET A 184 6.27 -13.22 15.08
CA MET A 184 5.58 -13.00 16.36
C MET A 184 6.55 -13.02 17.55
N ARG A 185 7.41 -14.04 17.64
CA ARG A 185 8.42 -14.12 18.70
C ARG A 185 9.37 -12.92 18.68
N ASP A 186 9.80 -12.52 17.49
CA ASP A 186 10.80 -11.45 17.35
C ASP A 186 10.20 -10.05 17.50
N THR A 187 8.90 -9.89 17.28
CA THR A 187 8.17 -8.62 17.47
C THR A 187 7.44 -8.53 18.82
N GLY A 188 7.38 -9.62 19.58
CA GLY A 188 6.70 -9.66 20.88
C GLY A 188 5.18 -9.79 20.80
N VAL A 189 4.64 -10.19 19.64
CA VAL A 189 3.22 -10.49 19.49
C VAL A 189 2.92 -11.83 20.15
N THR A 190 1.93 -11.81 21.05
CA THR A 190 1.35 -13.01 21.66
C THR A 190 -0.07 -13.21 21.14
N LEU A 191 -0.59 -14.43 21.23
CA LEU A 191 -1.98 -14.72 20.91
C LEU A 191 -2.82 -14.87 22.17
N ARG A 192 -4.08 -14.46 22.09
CA ARG A 192 -5.11 -14.74 23.07
C ARG A 192 -6.34 -15.19 22.30
N ASP A 193 -6.87 -16.37 22.62
CA ASP A 193 -8.07 -16.93 21.98
C ASP A 193 -7.97 -16.99 20.44
N GLY A 194 -6.78 -17.26 19.91
CA GLY A 194 -6.53 -17.38 18.48
C GLY A 194 -6.37 -16.06 17.71
N VAL A 195 -6.36 -14.91 18.40
CA VAL A 195 -6.10 -13.59 17.79
C VAL A 195 -4.87 -12.92 18.40
N PRO A 196 -4.18 -12.01 17.67
CA PRO A 196 -3.10 -11.20 18.23
C PRO A 196 -3.56 -10.38 19.44
N ALA A 197 -2.72 -10.33 20.48
CA ALA A 197 -2.99 -9.52 21.65
C ALA A 197 -2.94 -8.01 21.31
N ALA A 198 -3.76 -7.22 21.98
CA ALA A 198 -3.81 -5.77 21.79
C ALA A 198 -2.52 -5.04 22.25
N LEU A 199 -1.71 -5.67 23.12
CA LEU A 199 -0.48 -5.11 23.69
C LEU A 199 -0.68 -3.70 24.28
N GLY A 200 -1.79 -3.51 25.02
CA GLY A 200 -2.12 -2.26 25.72
C GLY A 200 -2.67 -1.14 24.84
N ARG A 201 -2.97 -1.39 23.56
CA ARG A 201 -3.47 -0.39 22.61
C ARG A 201 -4.98 -0.48 22.44
N LYS A 202 -5.57 0.60 21.93
CA LYS A 202 -7.01 0.69 21.59
C LYS A 202 -7.31 -0.07 20.30
N VAL A 203 -7.14 -1.38 20.32
CA VAL A 203 -7.41 -2.26 19.19
C VAL A 203 -8.34 -3.39 19.59
N GLN A 204 -9.19 -3.78 18.66
CA GLN A 204 -10.01 -4.99 18.75
C GLN A 204 -9.76 -5.78 17.48
N PHE A 205 -9.38 -7.05 17.62
CA PHE A 205 -9.25 -7.97 16.51
C PHE A 205 -10.53 -8.79 16.37
N ILE A 206 -11.03 -8.89 15.15
CA ILE A 206 -12.20 -9.65 14.76
C ILE A 206 -11.69 -10.83 13.95
N LYS A 207 -11.78 -12.03 14.53
CA LYS A 207 -11.41 -13.27 13.85
C LYS A 207 -12.51 -13.71 12.89
N GLY A 208 -12.12 -13.99 11.66
CA GLY A 208 -12.98 -14.57 10.63
C GLY A 208 -12.82 -13.84 9.31
N SER A 209 -13.38 -14.44 8.26
CA SER A 209 -13.36 -13.83 6.94
C SER A 209 -14.20 -12.56 6.89
N THR A 210 -13.80 -11.57 6.08
CA THR A 210 -14.57 -10.33 5.89
C THR A 210 -15.95 -10.58 5.30
N TYR A 211 -16.12 -11.69 4.55
CA TYR A 211 -17.40 -12.20 4.08
C TYR A 211 -18.40 -12.49 5.20
N GLU A 212 -17.92 -12.93 6.36
CA GLU A 212 -18.76 -13.35 7.49
C GLU A 212 -18.82 -12.30 8.59
N THR A 213 -17.78 -11.48 8.72
CA THR A 213 -17.57 -10.64 9.91
C THR A 213 -17.94 -9.17 9.73
N LEU A 214 -17.79 -8.60 8.52
CA LEU A 214 -18.03 -7.16 8.31
C LEU A 214 -19.49 -6.78 8.49
N ALA A 215 -20.42 -7.51 7.84
CA ALA A 215 -21.84 -7.17 7.88
C ALA A 215 -22.42 -7.23 9.31
N PRO A 216 -22.21 -8.31 10.10
CA PRO A 216 -22.63 -8.33 11.51
C PRO A 216 -21.98 -7.22 12.34
N PHE A 217 -20.68 -6.97 12.16
CA PHE A 217 -19.97 -5.92 12.89
C PHE A 217 -20.57 -4.53 12.68
N LEU A 218 -20.95 -4.20 11.44
CA LEU A 218 -21.60 -2.93 11.09
C LEU A 218 -23.06 -2.88 11.58
N ALA A 219 -23.77 -4.01 11.58
CA ALA A 219 -25.14 -4.10 12.09
C ALA A 219 -25.21 -3.78 13.59
N ASP A 220 -24.22 -4.21 14.37
CA ASP A 220 -24.10 -3.91 15.80
C ASP A 220 -23.78 -2.44 16.11
N ARG A 221 -23.45 -1.64 15.09
CA ARG A 221 -23.06 -0.23 15.19
C ARG A 221 -23.87 0.62 14.22
N PRO A 222 -25.20 0.68 14.35
CA PRO A 222 -26.06 1.37 13.40
C PRO A 222 -25.68 2.85 13.31
N GLY A 223 -25.57 3.37 12.09
CA GLY A 223 -25.24 4.78 11.84
C GLY A 223 -23.78 5.19 12.07
N ALA A 224 -22.93 4.34 12.64
CA ALA A 224 -21.52 4.64 12.83
C ALA A 224 -20.81 4.84 11.46
N PRO A 225 -20.24 6.03 11.18
CA PRO A 225 -19.58 6.30 9.91
C PRO A 225 -18.16 5.75 9.90
N ILE A 226 -17.65 5.37 8.73
CA ILE A 226 -16.26 4.94 8.56
C ILE A 226 -15.41 6.15 8.24
N ARG A 227 -14.53 6.54 9.17
CA ARG A 227 -13.62 7.67 8.98
C ARG A 227 -12.34 7.27 8.25
N LEU A 228 -11.81 6.09 8.56
CA LEU A 228 -10.62 5.53 7.92
C LEU A 228 -10.86 4.06 7.61
N PHE A 229 -10.60 3.70 6.36
CA PHE A 229 -10.78 2.36 5.83
C PHE A 229 -9.46 1.92 5.21
N HIS A 230 -8.75 1.00 5.85
CA HIS A 230 -7.53 0.41 5.32
C HIS A 230 -7.85 -0.95 4.67
N MET A 231 -7.49 -1.08 3.39
CA MET A 231 -7.71 -2.23 2.54
C MET A 231 -6.37 -2.91 2.25
N ASP A 232 -6.21 -4.12 2.78
CA ASP A 232 -5.04 -4.99 2.60
C ASP A 232 -5.54 -6.45 2.46
N LEU A 233 -6.53 -6.65 1.57
CA LEU A 233 -7.19 -7.95 1.34
C LEU A 233 -6.65 -8.69 0.11
N ASP A 234 -5.69 -8.09 -0.60
CA ASP A 234 -4.94 -8.61 -1.76
C ASP A 234 -5.75 -8.94 -3.04
N THR A 235 -6.93 -9.51 -2.89
CA THR A 235 -7.73 -10.12 -3.96
C THR A 235 -8.89 -9.22 -4.38
N TYR A 236 -9.26 -9.30 -5.66
CA TYR A 236 -10.30 -8.45 -6.24
C TYR A 236 -11.65 -8.67 -5.53
N GLU A 237 -12.03 -9.93 -5.34
CA GLU A 237 -13.29 -10.37 -4.79
C GLU A 237 -13.43 -9.90 -3.33
N SER A 238 -12.43 -10.15 -2.50
CA SER A 238 -12.42 -9.70 -1.10
C SER A 238 -12.45 -8.17 -0.98
N CYS A 239 -11.70 -7.46 -1.84
CA CYS A 239 -11.70 -6.00 -1.87
C CYS A 239 -13.07 -5.43 -2.26
N LEU A 240 -13.67 -5.94 -3.34
CA LEU A 240 -14.98 -5.48 -3.79
C LEU A 240 -16.06 -5.78 -2.75
N HIS A 241 -16.05 -6.98 -2.15
CA HIS A 241 -16.96 -7.36 -1.09
C HIS A 241 -16.89 -6.39 0.11
N ALA A 242 -15.68 -6.05 0.55
CA ALA A 242 -15.47 -5.14 1.67
C ALA A 242 -15.98 -3.72 1.36
N LEU A 243 -15.69 -3.18 0.16
CA LEU A 243 -16.21 -1.88 -0.29
C LEU A 243 -17.74 -1.86 -0.34
N GLU A 244 -18.35 -2.89 -0.93
CA GLU A 244 -19.80 -3.04 -1.07
C GLU A 244 -20.51 -3.17 0.27
N THR A 245 -19.95 -3.97 1.19
CA THR A 245 -20.49 -4.17 2.53
C THR A 245 -20.44 -2.88 3.36
N CYS A 246 -19.40 -2.06 3.14
CA CYS A 246 -19.18 -0.82 3.88
C CYS A 246 -19.83 0.42 3.23
N ARG A 247 -20.42 0.29 2.04
CA ARG A 247 -20.81 1.44 1.18
C ARG A 247 -21.67 2.47 1.89
N ASP A 248 -22.66 2.03 2.67
CA ASP A 248 -23.64 2.90 3.33
C ASP A 248 -23.07 3.60 4.58
N ARG A 249 -21.79 3.32 4.91
CA ARG A 249 -21.09 3.89 6.07
C ARG A 249 -20.01 4.89 5.68
N PHE A 250 -19.72 5.02 4.38
CA PHE A 250 -18.83 6.08 3.91
C PHE A 250 -19.55 7.44 3.96
N ILE A 251 -18.79 8.46 4.32
CA ILE A 251 -19.22 9.85 4.38
C ILE A 251 -18.23 10.71 3.59
N GLU A 252 -18.61 11.96 3.30
CA GLU A 252 -17.63 12.94 2.82
C GLU A 252 -16.52 13.12 3.87
N GLY A 253 -15.27 13.07 3.43
CA GLY A 253 -14.10 13.06 4.31
C GLY A 253 -13.73 11.67 4.86
N SER A 254 -14.41 10.59 4.46
CA SER A 254 -13.90 9.22 4.63
C SER A 254 -12.60 9.06 3.84
N ILE A 255 -11.58 8.51 4.50
CA ILE A 255 -10.28 8.22 3.89
C ILE A 255 -10.18 6.71 3.65
N LEU A 256 -9.91 6.33 2.41
CA LEU A 256 -9.63 4.95 2.02
C LEU A 256 -8.14 4.84 1.74
N VAL A 257 -7.49 3.84 2.33
CA VAL A 257 -6.06 3.52 2.14
C VAL A 257 -5.99 2.10 1.58
N PHE A 258 -5.26 1.93 0.49
CA PHE A 258 -5.08 0.69 -0.27
C PHE A 258 -3.61 0.31 -0.21
N ASP A 259 -3.25 -0.88 0.28
CA ASP A 259 -1.84 -1.23 0.48
C ASP A 259 -1.14 -1.66 -0.82
N GLU A 260 -1.83 -2.43 -1.66
CA GLU A 260 -1.35 -2.95 -2.94
C GLU A 260 -2.06 -2.29 -4.14
N TYR A 261 -2.36 -0.98 -4.05
CA TYR A 261 -3.14 -0.25 -5.06
C TYR A 261 -2.59 -0.34 -6.49
N LEU A 262 -1.30 -0.59 -6.69
CA LEU A 262 -0.72 -0.70 -8.03
C LEU A 262 -0.85 -2.11 -8.64
N VAL A 263 -1.51 -3.06 -7.96
CA VAL A 263 -1.92 -4.36 -8.50
C VAL A 263 -3.22 -4.18 -9.27
N THR A 264 -3.13 -4.19 -10.61
CA THR A 264 -4.22 -3.71 -11.46
C THR A 264 -5.37 -4.65 -11.68
N ASN A 265 -5.20 -5.93 -11.38
CA ASN A 265 -6.30 -6.88 -11.40
C ASN A 265 -7.03 -7.02 -10.06
N ALA A 266 -6.59 -6.34 -8.99
CA ALA A 266 -7.14 -6.47 -7.63
C ALA A 266 -7.68 -5.14 -7.08
N GLU A 267 -7.03 -4.53 -6.08
CA GLU A 267 -7.50 -3.36 -5.33
C GLU A 267 -7.93 -2.18 -6.23
N MET A 268 -7.08 -1.82 -7.21
CA MET A 268 -7.39 -0.71 -8.12
C MET A 268 -8.64 -1.00 -8.95
N ARG A 269 -8.83 -2.26 -9.35
CA ARG A 269 -9.99 -2.67 -10.15
C ARG A 269 -11.25 -2.66 -9.31
N ALA A 270 -11.18 -3.24 -8.10
CA ALA A 270 -12.30 -3.22 -7.15
C ALA A 270 -12.74 -1.78 -6.86
N PHE A 271 -11.79 -0.88 -6.60
CA PHE A 271 -12.11 0.53 -6.40
C PHE A 271 -12.67 1.18 -7.66
N PHE A 272 -12.09 0.95 -8.85
CA PHE A 272 -12.57 1.50 -10.11
C PHE A 272 -14.04 1.13 -10.39
N GLU A 273 -14.40 -0.13 -10.21
CA GLU A 273 -15.77 -0.61 -10.43
C GLU A 273 -16.73 -0.02 -9.38
N PHE A 274 -16.32 0.00 -8.10
CA PHE A 274 -17.09 0.58 -7.01
C PHE A 274 -17.37 2.09 -7.22
N GLN A 275 -16.33 2.88 -7.44
CA GLN A 275 -16.49 4.33 -7.64
C GLN A 275 -17.29 4.66 -8.90
N SER A 276 -17.16 3.86 -9.96
CA SER A 276 -17.95 4.04 -11.19
C SER A 276 -19.43 3.74 -10.96
N ARG A 277 -19.73 2.64 -10.26
CA ARG A 277 -21.10 2.19 -9.96
C ARG A 277 -21.88 3.26 -9.22
N TYR A 278 -21.25 3.87 -8.21
CA TYR A 278 -21.86 4.85 -7.33
C TYR A 278 -21.62 6.30 -7.73
N ALA A 279 -20.87 6.54 -8.81
CA ALA A 279 -20.49 7.88 -9.25
C ALA A 279 -19.88 8.71 -8.11
N LEU A 280 -18.95 8.11 -7.37
CA LEU A 280 -18.28 8.78 -6.25
C LEU A 280 -17.41 9.92 -6.77
N GLU A 281 -17.41 11.03 -6.03
CA GLU A 281 -16.40 12.06 -6.17
C GLU A 281 -15.32 11.83 -5.12
N TRP A 282 -14.07 11.87 -5.54
CA TRP A 282 -12.94 11.55 -4.68
C TRP A 282 -11.65 12.19 -5.19
N ARG A 283 -10.63 12.25 -4.33
CA ARG A 283 -9.29 12.74 -4.68
C ARG A 283 -8.19 11.90 -4.05
N TYR A 284 -7.07 11.73 -4.75
CA TYR A 284 -5.86 11.18 -4.16
C TYR A 284 -5.28 12.13 -3.10
N ARG A 285 -4.71 11.56 -2.05
CA ARG A 285 -4.13 12.31 -0.93
C ARG A 285 -2.67 11.99 -0.69
N ALA A 286 -2.32 10.71 -0.62
CA ALA A 286 -0.95 10.29 -0.38
C ALA A 286 -0.61 9.03 -1.18
N TRP A 287 0.67 8.95 -1.57
CA TRP A 287 1.27 7.78 -2.17
C TRP A 287 2.61 7.50 -1.49
N GLY A 288 2.66 6.39 -0.77
CA GLY A 288 3.67 6.11 0.23
C GLY A 288 4.13 4.66 0.24
N LEU A 289 4.70 4.26 1.37
CA LEU A 289 5.17 2.90 1.63
C LEU A 289 4.02 1.99 2.10
N GLU A 290 4.09 0.72 1.69
CA GLU A 290 3.20 -0.36 2.18
C GLU A 290 3.41 -0.68 3.66
N VAL A 291 2.51 -1.47 4.25
CA VAL A 291 2.50 -1.75 5.69
C VAL A 291 3.39 -2.93 6.08
N MET A 292 3.74 -3.83 5.15
CA MET A 292 4.58 -4.99 5.44
C MET A 292 5.92 -4.64 6.11
N GLU A 293 6.59 -3.59 5.63
CA GLU A 293 7.86 -3.10 6.19
C GLU A 293 7.75 -2.69 7.67
N MET A 294 6.57 -2.26 8.13
CA MET A 294 6.37 -1.87 9.53
C MET A 294 6.54 -3.06 10.48
N ASN A 295 6.19 -4.28 10.05
CA ASN A 295 6.35 -5.48 10.87
C ASN A 295 7.83 -5.72 11.23
N LEU A 296 8.75 -5.46 10.28
CA LEU A 296 10.19 -5.62 10.49
C LEU A 296 10.73 -4.62 11.51
N GLU A 297 10.18 -3.42 11.56
CA GLU A 297 10.61 -2.39 12.50
C GLU A 297 10.18 -2.67 13.93
N MET A 298 9.16 -3.51 14.11
CA MET A 298 8.69 -3.95 15.41
C MET A 298 9.54 -5.08 16.00
N VAL A 299 10.55 -5.58 15.27
CA VAL A 299 11.51 -6.54 15.82
C VAL A 299 12.25 -5.93 17.01
N VAL A 300 12.10 -6.55 18.18
CA VAL A 300 12.58 -6.02 19.48
C VAL A 300 14.10 -5.92 19.52
N SER A 301 14.81 -6.93 19.01
CA SER A 301 16.27 -6.93 18.96
C SER A 301 16.79 -6.10 17.79
N ARG A 302 17.60 -5.07 18.09
CA ARG A 302 18.25 -4.21 17.09
C ARG A 302 19.13 -5.00 16.12
N TRP A 303 19.85 -6.00 16.62
CA TRP A 303 20.72 -6.86 15.80
C TRP A 303 19.93 -7.79 14.90
N LYS A 304 18.84 -8.39 15.41
CA LYS A 304 17.94 -9.19 14.58
C LYS A 304 17.30 -8.32 13.50
N ARG A 305 16.87 -7.09 13.83
CA ARG A 305 16.29 -6.16 12.87
C ARG A 305 17.22 -5.90 11.68
N VAL A 306 18.50 -5.65 11.93
CA VAL A 306 19.52 -5.53 10.86
C VAL A 306 19.63 -6.82 10.06
N ALA A 307 19.64 -7.98 10.74
CA ALA A 307 19.67 -9.28 10.08
C ALA A 307 18.41 -9.60 9.26
N TYR A 308 17.26 -8.99 9.56
CA TYR A 308 16.03 -9.09 8.77
C TYR A 308 16.06 -8.18 7.54
N TYR A 309 16.68 -7.00 7.64
CA TYR A 309 16.83 -6.11 6.48
C TYR A 309 17.69 -6.74 5.37
N LEU A 310 18.70 -7.55 5.69
CA LEU A 310 19.60 -8.14 4.69
C LEU A 310 18.87 -9.15 3.75
N PRO A 311 18.13 -10.17 4.24
CA PRO A 311 17.30 -11.03 3.41
C PRO A 311 16.19 -10.28 2.69
N TRP A 312 15.61 -9.24 3.30
CA TRP A 312 14.57 -8.44 2.66
C TRP A 312 15.12 -7.65 1.47
N ILE A 313 16.28 -7.01 1.64
CA ILE A 313 17.02 -6.37 0.54
C ILE A 313 17.35 -7.43 -0.52
N ALA A 314 17.84 -8.62 -0.13
CA ALA A 314 18.14 -9.69 -1.07
C ALA A 314 16.89 -10.17 -1.83
N ALA A 315 15.75 -10.35 -1.17
CA ALA A 315 14.48 -10.72 -1.79
C ALA A 315 13.98 -9.63 -2.75
N TYR A 316 14.13 -8.37 -2.38
CA TYR A 316 13.84 -7.23 -3.27
C TYR A 316 14.72 -7.22 -4.53
N TRP A 317 16.03 -7.54 -4.39
CA TRP A 317 16.97 -7.65 -5.52
C TRP A 317 16.77 -8.90 -6.37
N LEU A 318 16.30 -10.00 -5.80
CA LEU A 318 16.18 -11.28 -6.50
C LEU A 318 14.78 -11.49 -7.10
N ALA A 319 13.73 -11.04 -6.42
CA ALA A 319 12.33 -11.30 -6.78
C ALA A 319 11.44 -10.03 -6.82
N GLY A 320 11.81 -8.95 -6.12
CA GLY A 320 11.02 -7.70 -6.06
C GLY A 320 11.29 -6.70 -7.20
N ASP A 321 10.92 -5.43 -6.98
CA ASP A 321 11.11 -4.34 -7.97
C ASP A 321 12.59 -4.02 -8.24
N GLY A 322 13.49 -4.38 -7.34
CA GLY A 322 14.94 -4.18 -7.45
C GLY A 322 15.68 -5.17 -8.35
N SER A 323 15.00 -6.19 -8.86
CA SER A 323 15.59 -7.25 -9.70
C SER A 323 15.95 -6.81 -11.13
N TYR A 324 16.35 -5.55 -11.31
CA TYR A 324 16.88 -4.98 -12.56
C TYR A 324 17.96 -5.85 -13.19
N VAL A 325 18.79 -6.51 -12.38
CA VAL A 325 19.92 -7.35 -12.80
C VAL A 325 19.49 -8.52 -13.70
N TRP A 326 18.33 -9.13 -13.42
CA TRP A 326 17.82 -10.26 -14.20
C TRP A 326 16.63 -9.87 -15.09
N LYS A 327 15.80 -8.91 -14.65
CA LYS A 327 14.63 -8.47 -15.41
C LYS A 327 15.00 -7.84 -16.75
N PHE A 328 16.21 -7.28 -16.89
CA PHE A 328 16.76 -6.82 -18.18
C PHE A 328 16.71 -7.89 -19.30
N PHE A 329 16.78 -9.18 -18.96
CA PHE A 329 16.66 -10.26 -19.95
C PHE A 329 15.20 -10.56 -20.36
N GLY A 330 14.23 -10.01 -19.64
CA GLY A 330 12.80 -10.20 -19.89
C GLY A 330 12.23 -9.26 -20.95
N LYS A 331 11.31 -9.76 -21.78
CA LYS A 331 10.60 -8.93 -22.77
C LYS A 331 9.81 -7.78 -22.12
N ARG A 332 9.22 -8.01 -20.94
CA ARG A 332 8.43 -7.00 -20.21
C ARG A 332 9.26 -5.78 -19.80
N PHE A 333 10.52 -6.01 -19.40
CA PHE A 333 11.45 -4.94 -19.08
C PHE A 333 11.60 -3.99 -20.27
N TRP A 334 11.96 -4.53 -21.44
CA TRP A 334 12.18 -3.70 -22.62
C TRP A 334 10.93 -3.00 -23.12
N ARG A 335 9.78 -3.69 -23.07
CA ARG A 335 8.48 -3.09 -23.40
C ARG A 335 8.16 -1.89 -22.51
N PHE A 336 8.39 -2.01 -21.21
CA PHE A 336 8.26 -0.89 -20.28
C PHE A 336 9.27 0.22 -20.60
N TRP A 337 10.58 -0.04 -20.61
CA TRP A 337 11.59 1.02 -20.76
C TRP A 337 11.55 1.75 -22.10
N LEU A 338 11.14 1.06 -23.17
CA LEU A 338 10.96 1.67 -24.49
C LEU A 338 9.61 2.37 -24.65
N GLY A 339 8.56 1.93 -23.94
CA GLY A 339 7.19 2.41 -24.15
C GLY A 339 6.62 3.33 -23.05
N ALA A 340 7.11 3.26 -21.81
CA ALA A 340 6.51 3.93 -20.66
C ALA A 340 6.77 5.44 -20.66
N PRO A 341 5.87 6.30 -20.20
CA PRO A 341 6.12 7.74 -20.06
C PRO A 341 7.40 8.06 -19.28
N ILE A 342 8.01 9.23 -19.54
CA ILE A 342 9.23 9.65 -18.81
C ILE A 342 8.95 9.76 -17.30
N GLY A 343 7.76 10.21 -16.91
CA GLY A 343 7.36 10.23 -15.51
C GLY A 343 7.33 8.85 -14.85
N ASP A 344 7.02 7.79 -15.62
CA ASP A 344 6.95 6.40 -15.14
C ASP A 344 8.36 5.84 -14.94
N ILE A 345 9.27 6.17 -15.86
CA ILE A 345 10.69 5.86 -15.75
C ILE A 345 11.34 6.58 -14.56
N VAL A 346 11.12 7.89 -14.42
CA VAL A 346 11.65 8.68 -13.30
C VAL A 346 11.09 8.17 -11.98
N PHE A 347 9.83 7.76 -11.96
CA PHE A 347 9.26 7.11 -10.79
C PHE A 347 9.97 5.80 -10.45
N MET A 348 10.14 4.88 -11.41
CA MET A 348 10.87 3.62 -11.18
C MET A 348 12.28 3.82 -10.64
N LEU A 349 12.99 4.81 -11.19
CA LEU A 349 14.35 5.14 -10.77
C LEU A 349 14.39 5.86 -9.40
N GLY A 350 13.36 6.64 -9.08
CA GLY A 350 13.27 7.47 -7.87
C GLY A 350 12.48 6.86 -6.71
N ALA A 351 11.81 5.73 -6.93
CA ALA A 351 11.17 4.92 -5.91
C ALA A 351 12.23 3.99 -5.31
N ALA A 352 12.96 4.51 -4.30
CA ALA A 352 13.52 3.63 -3.30
C ALA A 352 12.35 2.97 -2.57
N GLY A 353 12.34 1.63 -2.53
CA GLY A 353 11.38 0.71 -1.89
C GLY A 353 9.96 0.65 -2.47
N GLN A 354 9.16 -0.30 -1.98
CA GLN A 354 7.86 -0.68 -2.57
C GLN A 354 6.81 0.38 -2.27
N ARG A 355 6.66 1.34 -3.19
CA ARG A 355 5.66 2.41 -3.12
C ARG A 355 4.40 2.00 -3.84
N LYS A 356 3.59 1.22 -3.13
CA LYS A 356 2.33 0.67 -3.66
C LYS A 356 1.10 1.19 -2.93
N SER A 357 1.29 1.64 -1.69
CA SER A 357 0.19 2.07 -0.83
C SER A 357 -0.30 3.48 -1.14
N VAL A 358 -1.61 3.65 -1.32
CA VAL A 358 -2.25 4.88 -1.80
C VAL A 358 -3.45 5.22 -0.93
N SER A 359 -3.60 6.50 -0.59
CA SER A 359 -4.80 7.02 0.06
C SER A 359 -5.60 7.93 -0.86
N LEU A 360 -6.91 7.87 -0.69
CA LEU A 360 -7.88 8.77 -1.29
C LEU A 360 -8.92 9.20 -0.28
N GLU A 361 -9.53 10.36 -0.53
CA GLU A 361 -10.61 10.92 0.27
C GLU A 361 -11.85 11.04 -0.60
N ILE A 362 -12.98 10.56 -0.06
CA ILE A 362 -14.30 10.74 -0.66
C ILE A 362 -14.69 12.20 -0.45
N THR A 363 -14.97 12.90 -1.55
CA THR A 363 -15.39 14.30 -1.56
C THR A 363 -16.85 14.49 -1.96
N GLY A 364 -17.51 13.43 -2.42
CA GLY A 364 -18.94 13.41 -2.72
C GLY A 364 -19.45 11.99 -2.87
N LEU A 365 -20.66 11.73 -2.36
CA LEU A 365 -21.22 10.39 -2.27
C LEU A 365 -21.97 9.92 -3.53
N GLY A 366 -22.20 10.80 -4.50
CA GLY A 366 -22.84 10.43 -5.77
C GLY A 366 -24.23 9.81 -5.59
N LYS A 367 -24.36 8.51 -5.89
CA LYS A 367 -25.58 7.71 -5.67
C LYS A 367 -25.74 7.16 -4.25
N LEU A 368 -24.68 7.20 -3.44
CA LEU A 368 -24.73 6.81 -2.02
C LEU A 368 -25.22 7.95 -1.12
N ASP A 369 -25.40 9.15 -1.65
CA ASP A 369 -25.90 10.29 -0.88
C ASP A 369 -27.35 10.00 -0.40
N PRO A 370 -27.59 9.89 0.92
CA PRO A 370 -28.92 9.60 1.44
C PRO A 370 -29.91 10.75 1.23
N SER A 371 -29.44 11.96 0.93
CA SER A 371 -30.27 13.13 0.64
C SER A 371 -30.75 13.20 -0.81
N ARG A 372 -30.12 12.42 -1.71
CA ARG A 372 -30.51 12.34 -3.11
C ARG A 372 -31.76 11.46 -3.24
N PRO A 373 -32.80 11.90 -3.97
CA PRO A 373 -33.92 11.02 -4.27
C PRO A 373 -33.37 9.76 -4.95
N ARG A 374 -33.64 8.57 -4.39
CA ARG A 374 -33.42 7.33 -5.13
C ARG A 374 -34.34 7.42 -6.33
N ASP A 375 -33.76 7.63 -7.53
CA ASP A 375 -34.50 7.43 -8.76
C ASP A 375 -35.13 6.04 -8.66
N GLN A 376 -36.46 6.00 -8.66
CA GLN A 376 -37.20 4.77 -8.82
C GLN A 376 -36.80 4.25 -10.19
N ASP A 377 -35.94 3.25 -10.25
CA ASP A 377 -35.71 2.47 -11.47
C ASP A 377 -37.06 1.86 -11.86
N HIS A 378 -37.72 2.54 -12.80
CA HIS A 378 -38.79 1.99 -13.60
C HIS A 378 -38.14 1.15 -14.70
N GLY A 379 -38.36 -0.17 -14.68
CA GLY A 379 -38.13 -1.06 -15.83
C GLY A 379 -37.49 -2.38 -15.48
#